data_AF-A0A376REM1-F1
#
_entry.id   AF-A0A376REM1-F1
#
_cell.length_a   1.000
_cell.length_b   1.000
_cell.length_c   1.000
_cell.angle_alpha   90.00
_cell.angle_beta   90.00
_cell.angle_gamma   90.00
#
_symmetry.space_group_name_H-M   'P 1'
#
loop_
_entity.id
_entity.type
_entity.pdbx_description
1 polymer ?
#
loop_
_entity_poly.entity_id
_entity_poly.type
_entity_poly.pdbx_seq_one_letter_code
_entity_poly.pdbx_strand_id
1 'polypeptide(L)'
;MRCLRLAATGDRTINIHSYYNDQPVDYLFWQGMALRLLGEQQTAQQLFSEMKQWAQEMAKTSIEADFFAVSQPDLLSLYGDLQQQHKEKCLMVAMLASAGLGEVAQYESARAELTAINPAWPKAALFTTVMPFILTTFTKPY
;
A
#
# COMPACT_ATOMS: atom_id res chain seq x y z
N MET A 1 -18.91 -11.63 -11.10
CA MET A 1 -17.79 -11.41 -12.05
C MET A 1 -17.65 -9.98 -12.55
N ARG A 2 -18.71 -9.24 -12.95
CA ARG A 2 -18.59 -7.86 -13.48
C ARG A 2 -17.84 -6.90 -12.52
N CYS A 3 -18.17 -6.92 -11.23
CA CYS A 3 -17.53 -6.04 -10.25
C CYS A 3 -16.03 -6.33 -10.07
N LEU A 4 -15.62 -7.60 -10.11
CA LEU A 4 -14.19 -7.98 -10.01
C LEU A 4 -13.39 -7.50 -11.21
N ARG A 5 -13.95 -7.62 -12.43
CA ARG A 5 -13.29 -7.10 -13.63
C ARG A 5 -13.10 -5.59 -13.56
N LEU A 6 -14.11 -4.85 -13.10
CA LEU A 6 -13.98 -3.40 -12.89
C LEU A 6 -12.92 -3.11 -11.82
N ALA A 7 -12.91 -3.85 -10.72
CA ALA A 7 -11.93 -3.68 -9.65
C ALA A 7 -10.49 -4.03 -10.07
N ALA A 8 -10.27 -4.82 -11.12
CA ALA A 8 -8.94 -5.17 -11.62
C ALA A 8 -8.36 -4.16 -12.64
N THR A 9 -9.15 -3.16 -13.03
CA THR A 9 -8.76 -2.08 -13.97
C THR A 9 -8.36 -0.81 -13.23
N GLY A 10 -7.59 0.05 -13.90
CA GLY A 10 -7.11 1.32 -13.37
C GLY A 10 -5.61 1.49 -13.55
N ASP A 11 -5.12 2.67 -13.14
CA ASP A 11 -3.68 2.92 -13.03
C ASP A 11 -3.09 2.02 -11.93
N ARG A 12 -1.82 1.64 -12.12
CA ARG A 12 -1.04 0.78 -11.23
C ARG A 12 0.20 1.46 -10.66
N THR A 13 0.37 2.73 -10.97
CA THR A 13 1.52 3.52 -10.55
C THR A 13 1.46 3.82 -9.05
N ILE A 14 2.58 3.63 -8.35
CA ILE A 14 2.75 4.13 -6.98
C ILE A 14 3.55 5.43 -7.04
N ASN A 15 2.86 6.55 -6.85
CA ASN A 15 3.50 7.87 -6.84
C ASN A 15 4.26 8.08 -5.52
N ILE A 16 5.45 8.67 -5.60
CA ILE A 16 6.27 9.01 -4.43
C ILE A 16 5.60 10.16 -3.67
N HIS A 17 5.41 11.28 -4.37
CA HIS A 17 4.60 12.39 -3.90
C HIS A 17 3.12 12.03 -3.97
N SER A 18 2.34 12.56 -3.03
CA SER A 18 0.89 12.42 -3.05
C SER A 18 0.27 13.70 -3.59
N TYR A 19 -0.23 13.65 -4.81
CA TYR A 19 -1.10 14.68 -5.37
C TYR A 19 -2.55 14.41 -4.99
N TYR A 20 -3.40 15.45 -4.99
CA TYR A 20 -4.80 15.33 -4.57
C TYR A 20 -5.62 14.31 -5.39
N ASN A 21 -5.19 13.98 -6.61
CA ASN A 21 -5.83 13.01 -7.51
C ASN A 21 -5.17 11.62 -7.48
N ASP A 22 -4.09 11.42 -6.72
CA ASP A 22 -3.38 10.16 -6.74
C ASP A 22 -4.24 9.05 -6.15
N GLN A 23 -4.20 7.88 -6.82
CA GLN A 23 -4.91 6.73 -6.31
C GLN A 23 -4.30 6.27 -4.98
N PRO A 24 -5.12 6.05 -3.95
CA PRO A 24 -4.65 5.46 -2.70
C PRO A 24 -4.01 4.10 -2.96
N VAL A 25 -2.85 3.82 -2.37
CA VAL A 25 -2.09 2.60 -2.69
C VAL A 25 -2.81 1.30 -2.33
N ASP A 26 -3.76 1.34 -1.41
CA ASP A 26 -4.64 0.21 -1.10
C ASP A 26 -5.56 -0.17 -2.27
N TYR A 27 -5.79 0.71 -3.24
CA TYR A 27 -6.52 0.34 -4.46
C TYR A 27 -5.75 -0.71 -5.25
N LEU A 28 -4.41 -0.62 -5.30
CA LEU A 28 -3.57 -1.64 -5.94
C LEU A 28 -3.70 -2.98 -5.23
N PHE A 29 -3.79 -2.96 -3.91
CA PHE A 29 -4.03 -4.17 -3.15
C PHE A 29 -5.36 -4.83 -3.54
N TRP A 30 -6.44 -4.06 -3.63
CA TRP A 30 -7.74 -4.58 -4.04
C TRP A 30 -7.78 -5.00 -5.51
N GLN A 31 -7.06 -4.31 -6.41
CA GLN A 31 -6.86 -4.74 -7.80
C GLN A 31 -6.19 -6.12 -7.85
N GLY A 32 -5.12 -6.33 -7.08
CA GLY A 32 -4.42 -7.62 -6.99
C GLY A 32 -5.29 -8.74 -6.43
N MET A 33 -6.14 -8.44 -5.43
CA MET A 33 -7.13 -9.39 -4.91
C MET A 33 -8.20 -9.73 -5.95
N ALA A 34 -8.68 -8.74 -6.71
CA ALA A 34 -9.63 -8.96 -7.79
C ALA A 34 -9.04 -9.84 -8.91
N LEU A 35 -7.77 -9.62 -9.27
CA LEU A 35 -7.04 -10.45 -10.23
C LEU A 35 -6.95 -11.91 -9.76
N ARG A 36 -6.59 -12.16 -8.50
CA ARG A 36 -6.58 -13.51 -7.92
C ARG A 36 -7.96 -14.18 -8.01
N LEU A 37 -9.02 -13.46 -7.67
CA LEU A 37 -10.39 -13.98 -7.73
C LEU A 37 -10.89 -14.24 -9.17
N LEU A 38 -10.26 -13.62 -10.17
CA LEU A 38 -10.53 -13.83 -11.58
C LEU A 38 -9.70 -14.97 -12.20
N GLY A 39 -8.71 -15.50 -11.49
CA GLY A 39 -7.81 -16.54 -12.01
C GLY A 39 -6.49 -16.00 -12.59
N GLU A 40 -6.26 -14.68 -12.53
CA GLU A 40 -5.09 -14.00 -13.09
C GLU A 40 -3.90 -13.99 -12.10
N GLN A 41 -3.46 -15.19 -11.71
CA GLN A 41 -2.54 -15.38 -10.57
C GLN A 41 -1.17 -14.75 -10.84
N GLN A 42 -0.65 -14.90 -12.05
CA GLN A 42 0.65 -14.36 -12.44
C GLN A 42 0.65 -12.83 -12.43
N THR A 43 -0.41 -12.21 -12.95
CA THR A 43 -0.55 -10.75 -12.96
C THR A 43 -0.68 -10.19 -11.54
N ALA A 44 -1.45 -10.86 -10.67
CA ALA A 44 -1.53 -10.48 -9.26
C ALA A 44 -0.16 -10.59 -8.56
N GLN A 45 0.57 -11.69 -8.79
CA GLN A 45 1.90 -11.91 -8.22
C GLN A 45 2.90 -10.83 -8.67
N GLN A 46 2.86 -10.47 -9.95
CA GLN A 46 3.70 -9.40 -10.51
C GLN A 46 3.37 -8.05 -9.84
N LEU A 47 2.10 -7.68 -9.76
CA LEU A 47 1.66 -6.44 -9.11
C LEU A 47 2.18 -6.34 -7.67
N PHE A 48 2.01 -7.38 -6.86
CA PHE A 48 2.48 -7.35 -5.47
C PHE A 48 4.02 -7.34 -5.38
N SER A 49 4.72 -7.97 -6.33
CA SER A 49 6.18 -7.92 -6.39
C SER A 49 6.69 -6.52 -6.72
N GLU A 50 6.05 -5.82 -7.66
CA GLU A 50 6.34 -4.42 -8.01
C GLU A 50 6.08 -3.48 -6.83
N MET A 51 4.96 -3.67 -6.12
CA MET A 51 4.67 -2.93 -4.88
C MET A 51 5.76 -3.13 -3.83
N LYS A 52 6.22 -4.38 -3.62
CA LYS A 52 7.28 -4.71 -2.66
C LYS A 52 8.61 -4.07 -3.05
N GLN A 53 8.98 -4.14 -4.32
CA GLN A 53 10.20 -3.52 -4.84
C GLN A 53 10.17 -2.00 -4.62
N TRP A 54 9.07 -1.35 -4.98
CA TRP A 54 8.88 0.08 -4.77
C TRP A 54 9.08 0.46 -3.30
N ALA A 55 8.49 -0.29 -2.36
CA ALA A 55 8.62 -0.01 -0.94
C ALA A 55 10.07 -0.13 -0.44
N GLN A 56 10.83 -1.12 -0.94
CA GLN A 56 12.23 -1.33 -0.59
C GLN A 56 13.16 -0.24 -1.14
N GLU A 57 12.88 0.25 -2.35
CA GLU A 57 13.63 1.34 -2.96
C GLU A 57 13.33 2.65 -2.22
N MET A 58 12.05 2.95 -1.98
CA MET A 58 11.63 4.20 -1.36
C MET A 58 12.01 4.31 0.12
N ALA A 59 12.05 3.20 0.86
CA ALA A 59 12.51 3.20 2.24
C ALA A 59 13.97 3.64 2.42
N LYS A 60 14.79 3.60 1.35
CA LYS A 60 16.19 4.05 1.36
C LYS A 60 16.35 5.52 0.95
N THR A 61 15.28 6.15 0.47
CA THR A 61 15.30 7.50 -0.07
C THR A 61 14.76 8.48 0.96
N SER A 62 15.48 9.58 1.19
CA SER A 62 14.94 10.74 1.90
C SER A 62 14.12 11.59 0.94
N ILE A 63 12.89 11.94 1.31
CA ILE A 63 12.08 12.85 0.49
C ILE A 63 12.32 14.30 0.88
N GLU A 64 12.48 15.19 -0.09
CA GLU A 64 12.53 16.62 0.17
C GLU A 64 11.15 17.23 -0.11
N ALA A 65 10.83 18.33 0.58
CA ALA A 65 9.61 19.08 0.31
C ALA A 65 9.71 19.67 -1.11
N ASP A 66 8.90 19.18 -2.03
CA ASP A 66 8.79 19.79 -3.35
C ASP A 66 7.89 21.04 -3.25
N PHE A 67 8.53 22.20 -3.12
CA PHE A 67 7.87 23.50 -3.02
C PHE A 67 7.02 23.85 -4.26
N PHE A 68 7.14 23.11 -5.37
CA PHE A 68 6.31 23.30 -6.56
C PHE A 68 5.01 22.47 -6.55
N ALA A 69 4.82 21.55 -5.60
CA ALA A 69 3.65 20.67 -5.57
C ALA A 69 2.38 21.30 -4.95
N VAL A 70 2.45 22.47 -4.30
CA VAL A 70 1.27 23.25 -3.88
C VAL A 70 1.60 24.73 -3.63
N SER A 71 0.74 25.64 -4.10
CA SER A 71 0.86 27.10 -3.99
C SER A 71 0.56 27.71 -2.60
N GLN A 72 0.74 26.98 -1.49
CA GLN A 72 0.50 27.53 -0.14
C GLN A 72 1.57 27.11 0.87
N PRO A 73 2.63 27.93 1.05
CA PRO A 73 3.69 27.65 2.01
C PRO A 73 3.21 27.63 3.47
N ASP A 74 2.11 28.33 3.80
CA ASP A 74 1.59 28.40 5.18
C ASP A 74 1.04 27.04 5.70
N LEU A 75 0.59 26.16 4.80
CA LEU A 75 0.07 24.83 5.15
C LEU A 75 1.17 23.79 5.39
N LEU A 76 2.41 24.02 4.95
CA LEU A 76 3.53 23.10 5.16
C LEU A 76 3.87 22.94 6.65
N SER A 77 3.57 23.96 7.47
CA SER A 77 3.69 23.90 8.93
C SER A 77 2.64 22.99 9.61
N LEU A 78 1.54 22.67 8.90
CA LEU A 78 0.44 21.82 9.37
C LEU A 78 0.57 20.37 8.89
N TYR A 79 1.34 20.10 7.83
CA TYR A 79 1.67 18.74 7.43
C TYR A 79 2.77 18.22 8.35
N GLY A 80 2.47 17.16 9.10
CA GLY A 80 3.44 16.49 9.97
C GLY A 80 4.72 16.10 9.23
N ASP A 81 5.77 15.71 9.98
CA ASP A 81 7.09 15.37 9.43
C ASP A 81 6.98 14.55 8.13
N LEU A 82 7.40 15.16 7.01
CA LEU A 82 7.32 14.54 5.69
C LEU A 82 8.04 13.18 5.68
N GLN A 83 9.15 13.05 6.41
CA GLN A 83 9.87 11.77 6.53
C GLN A 83 9.02 10.72 7.25
N GLN A 84 8.28 11.14 8.28
CA GLN A 84 7.38 10.27 9.01
C GLN A 84 6.25 9.77 8.10
N GLN A 85 5.61 10.66 7.33
CA GLN A 85 4.55 10.28 6.37
C GLN A 85 5.09 9.36 5.27
N HIS A 86 6.30 9.63 4.76
CA HIS A 86 6.97 8.78 3.79
C HIS A 86 7.26 7.39 4.34
N LYS A 87 7.77 7.32 5.58
CA LYS A 87 8.00 6.06 6.28
C LYS A 87 6.71 5.26 6.46
N GLU A 88 5.64 5.91 6.90
CA GLU A 88 4.30 5.30 7.03
C GLU A 88 3.81 4.74 5.70
N LYS A 89 3.95 5.50 4.61
CA LYS A 89 3.57 5.06 3.26
C LYS A 89 4.39 3.85 2.82
N CYS A 90 5.70 3.89 2.96
CA CYS A 90 6.58 2.76 2.62
C CYS A 90 6.19 1.49 3.39
N LEU A 91 5.96 1.61 4.70
CA LEU A 91 5.54 0.48 5.54
C LEU A 91 4.15 -0.04 5.16
N MET A 92 3.21 0.84 4.81
CA MET A 92 1.89 0.43 4.32
C MET A 92 2.00 -0.34 3.00
N VAL A 93 2.80 0.14 2.04
CA VAL A 93 2.99 -0.58 0.77
C VAL A 93 3.66 -1.93 1.00
N ALA A 94 4.70 -1.99 1.83
CA ALA A 94 5.38 -3.24 2.18
C ALA A 94 4.43 -4.24 2.84
N MET A 95 3.63 -3.79 3.81
CA MET A 95 2.61 -4.59 4.49
C MET A 95 1.61 -5.18 3.47
N LEU A 96 1.03 -4.36 2.60
CA LEU A 96 0.03 -4.80 1.62
C LEU A 96 0.62 -5.73 0.56
N ALA A 97 1.83 -5.45 0.09
CA ALA A 97 2.54 -6.29 -0.85
C ALA A 97 2.81 -7.68 -0.26
N SER A 98 3.35 -7.75 0.97
CA SER A 98 3.60 -9.03 1.64
C SER A 98 2.32 -9.81 1.93
N ALA A 99 1.23 -9.14 2.32
CA ALA A 99 -0.08 -9.79 2.43
C ALA A 99 -0.52 -10.39 1.09
N GLY A 100 -0.39 -9.62 0.00
CA GLY A 100 -0.75 -10.06 -1.35
C GLY A 100 0.12 -11.17 -1.92
N LEU A 101 1.37 -11.32 -1.44
CA LEU A 101 2.30 -12.41 -1.79
C LEU A 101 2.14 -13.65 -0.89
N GLY A 102 1.35 -13.56 0.19
CA GLY A 102 1.23 -14.62 1.19
C GLY A 102 2.41 -14.72 2.15
N GLU A 103 3.22 -13.67 2.23
CA GLU A 103 4.42 -13.55 3.06
C GLU A 103 4.06 -13.10 4.49
N VAL A 104 3.48 -14.01 5.28
CA VAL A 104 2.88 -13.69 6.59
C VAL A 104 3.87 -13.05 7.56
N ALA A 105 5.11 -13.55 7.62
CA ALA A 105 6.13 -13.01 8.54
C ALA A 105 6.49 -11.56 8.19
N GLN A 106 6.66 -11.25 6.90
CA GLN A 106 6.97 -9.91 6.42
C GLN A 106 5.78 -8.95 6.61
N TYR A 107 4.56 -9.44 6.38
CA TYR A 107 3.33 -8.70 6.67
C TYR A 107 3.26 -8.28 8.14
N GLU A 108 3.42 -9.21 9.08
CA GLU A 108 3.33 -8.90 10.52
C GLU A 108 4.45 -7.96 10.97
N SER A 109 5.66 -8.11 10.44
CA SER A 109 6.77 -7.19 10.72
C SER A 109 6.46 -5.76 10.27
N ALA A 110 6.03 -5.58 9.02
CA ALA A 110 5.70 -4.26 8.47
C ALA A 110 4.49 -3.63 9.19
N ARG A 111 3.47 -4.44 9.51
CA ARG A 111 2.31 -4.01 10.27
C ARG A 111 2.68 -3.55 11.68
N ALA A 112 3.53 -4.31 12.38
CA ALA A 112 3.98 -3.97 13.73
C ALA A 112 4.75 -2.65 13.74
N GLU A 113 5.66 -2.46 12.79
CA GLU A 113 6.40 -1.20 12.66
C GLU A 113 5.48 -0.02 12.31
N LEU A 114 4.55 -0.18 11.36
CA LEU A 114 3.58 0.85 11.02
C LEU A 114 2.71 1.23 12.21
N THR A 115 2.24 0.24 12.98
CA THR A 115 1.40 0.48 14.16
C THR A 115 2.18 1.17 15.28
N ALA A 116 3.47 0.86 15.44
CA ALA A 116 4.32 1.50 16.43
C ALA A 116 4.54 2.99 16.16
N ILE A 117 4.62 3.38 14.88
CA ILE A 117 4.85 4.77 14.49
C ILE A 117 3.55 5.57 14.31
N ASN A 118 2.47 4.92 13.88
CA ASN A 118 1.15 5.53 13.74
C ASN A 118 0.04 4.47 13.96
N PRO A 119 -0.44 4.29 15.19
CA PRO A 119 -1.48 3.29 15.48
C PRO A 119 -2.86 3.68 14.93
N ALA A 120 -3.09 4.96 14.63
CA ALA A 120 -4.37 5.51 14.19
C ALA A 120 -4.35 5.95 12.71
N TRP A 121 -3.50 5.33 11.89
CA TRP A 121 -3.44 5.64 10.47
C TRP A 121 -4.82 5.41 9.82
N PRO A 122 -5.22 6.21 8.80
CA PRO A 122 -6.63 6.35 8.41
C PRO A 122 -7.40 5.07 8.08
N LYS A 123 -6.72 3.98 7.66
CA LYS A 123 -7.35 2.69 7.31
C LYS A 123 -6.95 1.54 8.24
N ALA A 124 -6.33 1.82 9.39
CA ALA A 124 -5.92 0.82 10.38
C ALA A 124 -7.05 -0.12 10.79
N ALA A 125 -8.22 0.44 11.12
CA ALA A 125 -9.39 -0.33 11.56
C ALA A 125 -9.92 -1.25 10.45
N LEU A 126 -9.97 -0.74 9.21
CA LEU A 126 -10.39 -1.54 8.05
C LEU A 126 -9.46 -2.74 7.88
N PHE A 127 -8.15 -2.49 7.79
CA PHE A 127 -7.16 -3.54 7.54
C PHE A 127 -7.05 -4.55 8.68
N THR A 128 -7.17 -4.10 9.93
CA THR A 128 -7.24 -4.99 11.10
C THR A 128 -8.44 -5.94 11.02
N THR A 129 -9.57 -5.46 10.50
CA THR A 129 -10.79 -6.25 10.38
C THR A 129 -10.74 -7.24 9.23
N VAL A 130 -10.24 -6.83 8.05
CA VAL A 130 -10.32 -7.65 6.83
C VAL A 130 -9.15 -8.63 6.67
N MET A 131 -7.96 -8.29 7.16
CA MET A 131 -6.75 -9.07 6.88
C MET A 131 -6.76 -10.52 7.39
N PRO A 132 -7.32 -10.85 8.57
CA PRO A 132 -7.43 -12.25 9.00
C PRO A 132 -8.15 -13.13 7.99
N PHE A 133 -9.20 -12.61 7.34
CA PHE A 133 -9.94 -13.35 6.30
C PHE A 133 -9.13 -13.50 5.01
N ILE A 134 -8.41 -12.46 4.61
CA ILE A 134 -7.58 -12.48 3.40
C ILE A 134 -6.42 -13.47 3.58
N LEU A 135 -5.66 -13.35 4.66
CA LEU A 135 -4.51 -14.20 4.92
C LEU A 135 -4.93 -15.66 5.01
N THR A 136 -6.01 -15.99 5.73
CA THR A 136 -6.48 -17.38 5.83
C THR A 136 -6.99 -17.96 4.50
N THR A 137 -7.48 -17.13 3.59
CA THR A 137 -8.03 -17.56 2.29
C THR A 137 -6.94 -17.77 1.24
N PHE A 138 -5.90 -16.94 1.24
CA PHE A 138 -4.92 -16.91 0.13
C PHE A 138 -3.52 -17.45 0.48
N THR A 139 -3.25 -17.84 1.74
CA THR A 139 -1.97 -18.46 2.14
C THR A 139 -2.01 -19.99 2.21
N LYS A 140 -3.14 -20.64 1.92
CA LYS A 140 -3.20 -22.10 1.85
C LYS A 140 -2.69 -22.58 0.49
N PRO A 141 -1.65 -23.43 0.43
CA PRO A 141 -1.31 -24.12 -0.81
C PRO A 141 -2.44 -25.10 -1.12
N TYR A 142 -3.01 -25.01 -2.33
CA TYR A 142 -3.74 -26.14 -2.91
C TYR A 142 -2.74 -27.19 -3.38
#